data_AF-X1LAM4-F1
#
_entry.id   AF-X1LAM4-F1
#
_cell.length_a   1.000
_cell.length_b   1.000
_cell.length_c   1.000
_cell.angle_alpha   90.00
_cell.angle_beta   90.00
_cell.angle_gamma   90.00
#
_symmetry.space_group_name_H-M   'P 1'
#
loop_
_entity.id
_entity.type
_entity.pdbx_description
1 polymer ?
#
loop_
_entity_poly.entity_id
_entity_poly.type
_entity_poly.pdbx_seq_one_letter_code
_entity_poly.pdbx_strand_id
1 'polypeptide(L)' 'LVIFNMVANSFLPHQVRNNIGALIRVGLDKMTIDEFGNLIEAKQPGMAGPTAPACGLYLMRVNYPHPWERYNENL' A
#
# COMPACT_ATOMS: atom_id res chain seq x y z
N LEU A 1 18.30 2.36 -4.89
CA LEU A 1 17.29 2.36 -3.79
C LEU A 1 15.92 2.55 -4.42
N VAL A 2 14.93 1.74 -4.06
CA VAL A 2 13.54 1.85 -4.56
C VAL A 2 12.63 2.14 -3.37
N ILE A 3 11.74 3.14 -3.52
CA ILE A 3 10.77 3.54 -2.50
C ILE A 3 9.39 3.50 -3.14
N PHE A 4 8.43 2.85 -2.47
CA PHE A 4 7.04 2.80 -2.89
C PHE A 4 6.20 3.74 -2.02
N ASN A 5 5.55 4.71 -2.65
CA ASN A 5 4.60 5.60 -1.98
C ASN A 5 3.17 5.21 -2.38
N MET A 6 2.33 4.88 -1.40
CA MET A 6 0.93 4.53 -1.63
C MET A 6 0.02 5.47 -0.85
N VAL A 7 -1.01 6.00 -1.50
CA VAL A 7 -2.01 6.89 -0.91
C VAL A 7 -3.39 6.36 -1.29
N ALA A 8 -4.27 6.24 -0.30
CA ALA A 8 -5.66 5.84 -0.47
C ALA A 8 -6.53 6.47 0.62
N ASN A 9 -7.85 6.41 0.44
CA ASN A 9 -8.82 6.75 1.49
C ASN A 9 -8.76 5.77 2.66
N SER A 10 -8.52 4.48 2.38
CA SER A 10 -8.37 3.41 3.37
C SER A 10 -7.62 2.24 2.74
N PHE A 11 -7.04 1.38 3.59
CA PHE A 11 -6.42 0.13 3.15
C PHE A 11 -7.05 -1.05 3.89
N LEU A 12 -7.21 -2.18 3.20
CA LEU A 12 -7.57 -3.46 3.80
C LEU A 12 -6.38 -4.01 4.62
N PRO A 13 -6.62 -4.95 5.57
CA PRO A 13 -5.55 -5.64 6.26
C PRO A 13 -4.51 -6.22 5.29
N HIS A 14 -3.24 -5.92 5.54
CA HIS A 14 -2.08 -6.34 4.73
C HIS A 14 -2.04 -5.84 3.27
N GLN A 15 -3.01 -5.05 2.79
CA GLN A 15 -3.12 -4.66 1.37
C GLN A 15 -1.84 -4.01 0.83
N VAL A 16 -1.29 -3.04 1.55
CA VAL A 16 -0.04 -2.36 1.15
C VAL A 16 1.09 -3.38 0.98
N ARG A 17 1.33 -4.22 1.99
CA ARG A 17 2.44 -5.18 1.98
C ARG A 17 2.24 -6.30 0.94
N ASN A 18 1.01 -6.68 0.66
CA ASN A 18 0.67 -7.65 -0.38
C ASN A 18 0.93 -7.09 -1.79
N ASN A 19 0.52 -5.84 -2.04
CA ASN A 19 0.81 -5.16 -3.29
C ASN A 19 2.31 -4.99 -3.52
N ILE A 20 3.06 -4.54 -2.51
CA ILE A 20 4.51 -4.39 -2.63
C ILE A 20 5.21 -5.74 -2.80
N GLY A 21 4.75 -6.79 -2.13
CA GLY A 21 5.28 -8.15 -2.32
C GLY A 21 5.17 -8.64 -3.77
N ALA A 22 4.02 -8.39 -4.40
CA ALA A 22 3.82 -8.70 -5.81
C ALA A 22 4.67 -7.82 -6.75
N LEU A 23 4.75 -6.51 -6.51
CA LEU A 23 5.59 -5.60 -7.31
C LEU A 23 7.09 -5.94 -7.22
N ILE A 24 7.58 -6.38 -6.06
CA ILE A 24 8.95 -6.88 -5.91
C ILE A 24 9.18 -8.11 -6.79
N ARG A 25 8.21 -9.02 -6.90
CA ARG A 25 8.33 -10.18 -7.79
C ARG A 25 8.39 -9.77 -9.25
N VAL A 26 7.61 -8.76 -9.66
CA VAL A 26 7.68 -8.20 -11.02
C VAL A 26 9.06 -7.63 -11.29
N GLY A 27 9.59 -6.80 -10.38
CA GLY A 27 10.92 -6.20 -10.54
C GLY A 27 12.10 -7.18 -10.44
N LEU A 28 11.86 -8.42 -10.03
CA LEU A 28 12.85 -9.51 -9.98
C LEU A 28 12.64 -10.54 -11.10
N ASP A 29 11.78 -10.27 -12.08
CA ASP A 29 11.40 -11.18 -13.17
C ASP A 29 10.83 -12.53 -12.66
N LYS A 30 10.23 -12.56 -11.46
CA LYS A 30 9.57 -13.74 -10.85
C LYS A 30 8.04 -13.72 -11.03
N MET A 31 7.53 -12.72 -11.73
CA MET A 31 6.13 -12.52 -12.08
C MET A 31 6.12 -11.58 -13.28
N THR A 32 5.38 -11.92 -14.32
CA THR A 32 5.19 -11.07 -15.49
C THR A 32 4.19 -9.95 -15.19
N ILE A 33 4.20 -8.90 -16.02
CA ILE A 33 3.22 -7.80 -15.93
C ILE A 33 1.79 -8.33 -16.14
N ASP A 34 1.60 -9.28 -17.06
CA ASP A 34 0.30 -9.88 -17.35
C ASP A 34 -0.22 -10.71 -16.17
N GLU A 35 0.65 -11.52 -15.52
CA GLU A 35 0.30 -12.24 -14.30
C GLU A 35 -0.10 -11.30 -13.17
N PHE A 36 0.62 -10.18 -13.02
CA PHE A 36 0.27 -9.16 -12.03
C PHE A 36 -1.08 -8.49 -12.33
N GLY A 37 -1.37 -8.19 -13.60
CA GLY A 37 -2.67 -7.67 -14.04
C GLY A 37 -3.80 -8.65 -13.73
N ASN A 38 -3.63 -9.91 -14.09
CA ASN A 38 -4.59 -10.99 -13.79
C ASN A 38 -4.84 -11.14 -12.29
N LEU A 39 -3.81 -10.97 -11.46
CA LEU A 39 -3.92 -11.04 -10.00
C LEU A 39 -4.79 -9.92 -9.43
N ILE A 40 -4.69 -8.71 -9.97
CA ILE A 40 -5.54 -7.58 -9.58
C ILE A 40 -7.00 -7.83 -10.00
N GLU A 41 -7.20 -8.31 -11.23
CA GLU A 41 -8.55 -8.58 -11.77
C GLU A 41 -9.25 -9.75 -11.07
N ALA A 42 -8.50 -10.75 -10.60
CA ALA A 42 -9.06 -11.89 -9.88
C ALA A 42 -9.81 -11.47 -8.60
N LYS A 43 -9.41 -10.36 -7.95
CA LYS A 43 -10.05 -9.83 -6.72
C LYS A 43 -10.19 -10.86 -5.59
N GLN A 44 -9.28 -11.83 -5.54
CA GLN A 44 -9.30 -12.96 -4.60
C GLN A 44 -8.26 -12.75 -3.50
N PRO A 45 -8.67 -12.63 -2.22
CA PRO A 45 -7.74 -12.53 -1.10
C PRO A 45 -6.79 -13.74 -1.05
N GLY A 46 -5.50 -13.49 -0.79
CA GLY A 46 -4.49 -14.55 -0.65
C GLY A 46 -3.81 -14.98 -1.95
N MET A 47 -4.22 -14.46 -3.12
CA MET A 47 -3.52 -14.73 -4.38
C MET A 47 -2.23 -13.89 -4.55
N ALA A 48 -2.17 -12.72 -3.92
CA ALA A 48 -0.94 -11.96 -3.79
C ALA A 48 0.11 -12.85 -3.13
N GLY A 49 1.26 -13.03 -3.80
CA GLY A 49 2.38 -13.82 -3.30
C GLY A 49 2.94 -13.30 -1.96
N PRO A 50 4.15 -13.69 -1.56
CA PRO A 50 4.63 -13.43 -0.20
C PRO A 50 4.51 -11.96 0.20
N THR A 51 3.81 -11.71 1.31
CA THR A 51 3.63 -10.38 1.88
C THR A 51 4.99 -9.75 2.21
N ALA A 52 5.24 -8.53 1.74
CA ALA A 52 6.48 -7.82 2.05
C ALA A 52 6.72 -7.71 3.57
N PRO A 53 7.97 -7.71 4.07
CA PRO A 53 8.25 -7.57 5.51
C PRO A 53 7.65 -6.30 6.12
N ALA A 54 7.18 -6.38 7.37
CA ALA A 54 6.54 -5.25 8.05
C ALA A 54 7.52 -4.10 8.37
N CYS A 55 8.80 -4.43 8.63
CA CYS A 55 9.83 -3.46 9.01
C CYS A 55 10.13 -2.42 7.93
N GLY A 56 9.73 -2.65 6.67
CA GLY A 56 9.88 -1.69 5.58
C GLY A 56 8.68 -0.76 5.37
N LEU A 57 7.59 -0.94 6.13
CA LEU A 57 6.36 -0.15 5.99
C LEU A 57 6.30 0.94 7.06
N TYR A 58 6.10 2.19 6.63
CA TYR A 58 5.97 3.35 7.50
C TYR A 58 4.74 4.19 7.10
N LEU A 59 3.96 4.63 8.09
CA LEU A 59 2.91 5.63 7.88
C LEU A 59 3.54 7.02 7.80
N MET A 60 3.48 7.64 6.64
CA MET A 60 4.15 8.93 6.39
C MET A 60 3.25 10.15 6.61
N ARG A 61 1.95 10.04 6.29
CA ARG A 61 1.01 11.16 6.36
C ARG A 61 -0.43 10.65 6.48
N VAL A 62 -1.25 11.37 7.23
CA VAL A 62 -2.72 11.27 7.19
C VAL A 62 -3.25 12.61 6.70
N ASN A 63 -4.06 12.59 5.64
CA ASN A 63 -4.61 13.81 5.04
C ASN A 63 -5.93 14.18 5.71
N TYR A 64 -5.96 15.34 6.37
CA TYR A 64 -7.19 15.93 6.89
C TYR A 64 -7.60 17.12 6.00
N PRO A 65 -8.90 17.32 5.72
CA PRO A 65 -9.38 18.37 4.81
C PRO A 65 -9.13 19.79 5.32
N HIS A 66 -8.90 19.98 6.63
CA HIS A 66 -8.58 21.28 7.23
C HIS A 66 -7.47 21.15 8.28
N PRO A 67 -6.54 22.11 8.39
CA PRO A 67 -5.68 22.26 9.56
C PRO A 67 -6.55 22.53 10.80
N TRP A 68 -6.23 21.88 11.91
CA TRP A 68 -6.98 21.90 13.18
C TRP A 68 -6.82 23.22 13.97
N GLU A 69 -6.71 24.38 13.31
CA GLU A 69 -6.32 25.65 13.95
C GLU A 69 -7.49 26.51 14.45
N ARG A 70 -8.63 25.96 14.91
CA ARG A 70 -9.76 26.85 15.30
C ARG A 70 -10.64 26.50 16.50
N TYR A 71 -10.12 25.82 17.52
CA TYR A 71 -10.86 25.58 18.76
C TYR A 71 -10.15 25.99 20.07
N ASN A 72 -9.29 27.02 20.06
CA ASN A 72 -8.70 27.58 21.29
C ASN A 72 -8.69 29.11 21.31
N GLU A 73 -9.86 29.75 21.38
CA GLU A 73 -9.96 31.17 21.77
C GLU A 73 -10.98 31.45 22.89
N ASN A 74 -11.57 30.45 23.55
CA ASN A 74 -12.52 30.70 24.66
C ASN A 74 -12.50 29.64 25.79
N LEU A 75 -11.32 29.20 26.24
CA LEU A 75 -11.15 28.58 27.56
C LEU A 75 -10.17 29.40 28.38
#